data_AF-A0A6N2TQQ6-F1
#
_entry.id   AF-A0A6N2TQQ6-F1
#
_cell.length_a   1.000
_cell.length_b   1.000
_cell.length_c   1.000
_cell.angle_alpha   90.00
_cell.angle_beta   90.00
_cell.angle_gamma   90.00
#
_symmetry.space_group_name_H-M   'P 1'
#
loop_
_entity.id
_entity.type
_entity.pdbx_description
1 polymer ?
#
loop_
_entity_poly.entity_id
_entity_poly.type
_entity_poly.pdbx_seq_one_letter_code
_entity_poly.pdbx_strand_id
1 'polypeptide(L)' 'MIRFCGVDFESWLYGFEDTEKSVKGTVEAIINHPLIPNDINVSGFIIDSVTGELTPVQ' A
#
# COMPACT_ATOMS: atom_id res chain seq x y z
N MET A 1 -10.20 1.07 26.06
CA MET A 1 -11.50 0.68 25.47
C MET A 1 -11.39 0.28 23.99
N ILE A 2 -10.45 0.80 23.20
CA ILE A 2 -10.27 0.46 21.76
C ILE A 2 -9.49 -0.84 21.48
N ARG A 3 -8.69 -1.36 22.42
CA ARG A 3 -7.81 -2.54 22.22
C ARG A 3 -8.52 -3.90 22.06
N PHE A 4 -9.86 -3.97 22.12
CA PHE A 4 -10.61 -5.24 22.16
C PHE A 4 -11.52 -5.51 20.95
N CYS A 5 -11.44 -4.72 19.88
CA CYS A 5 -12.27 -4.94 18.68
C CYS A 5 -11.72 -6.00 17.71
N GLY A 6 -10.63 -6.72 18.04
CA GLY A 6 -10.01 -7.69 17.14
C GLY A 6 -9.32 -7.06 15.92
N VAL A 7 -9.26 -5.73 15.86
CA VAL A 7 -8.48 -4.97 14.88
C VAL A 7 -7.14 -4.63 15.51
N ASP A 8 -6.06 -5.14 14.93
CA ASP A 8 -4.70 -4.74 15.28
C ASP A 8 -4.43 -3.35 14.68
N PHE A 9 -4.72 -2.32 15.48
CA PHE A 9 -4.53 -0.92 15.08
C PHE A 9 -3.07 -0.57 14.83
N GLU A 10 -2.11 -1.24 15.47
CA GLU A 10 -0.68 -0.96 15.19
C GLU A 10 -0.34 -1.41 13.78
N SER A 11 -0.79 -2.61 13.37
CA SER A 11 -0.62 -3.08 12.00
C SER A 11 -1.41 -2.25 10.97
N TRP A 12 -2.63 -1.80 11.33
CA TRP A 12 -3.50 -1.06 10.42
C TRP A 12 -3.08 0.40 10.23
N LEU A 13 -2.57 1.03 11.29
CA LEU A 13 -1.98 2.38 11.24
C LEU A 13 -0.50 2.36 10.84
N TYR A 14 0.06 1.20 10.49
CA TYR A 14 1.43 1.12 10.00
C TYR A 14 1.52 1.72 8.58
N GLY A 15 2.67 2.29 8.22
CA GLY A 15 2.93 2.83 6.87
C GLY A 15 3.00 4.37 6.77
N PHE A 16 2.86 5.11 7.87
CA PHE A 16 3.06 6.57 7.88
C PHE A 16 4.53 7.00 7.88
N GLU A 17 5.47 6.12 8.23
CA GLU A 17 6.90 6.45 8.32
C GLU A 17 7.61 6.41 6.95
N ASP A 18 7.15 5.56 6.03
CA ASP A 18 7.76 5.36 4.71
C ASP A 18 6.71 5.01 3.66
N THR A 19 6.27 6.04 2.94
CA THR A 19 5.25 5.92 1.87
C THR A 19 5.73 5.03 0.73
N GLU A 20 7.03 5.06 0.38
CA GLU A 20 7.57 4.25 -0.71
C GLU A 20 7.52 2.77 -0.37
N LYS A 21 7.95 2.40 0.84
CA LYS A 21 7.85 1.03 1.34
C LYS A 21 6.40 0.56 1.43
N SER A 22 5.49 1.44 1.84
CA SER A 22 4.04 1.14 1.92
C SER A 22 3.45 0.83 0.54
N VAL A 23 3.77 1.64 -0.48
CA VAL A 23 3.34 1.41 -1.87
C VAL A 23 3.92 0.09 -2.41
N LYS A 24 5.22 -0.15 -2.24
CA LYS A 24 5.87 -1.42 -2.68
C LYS A 24 5.22 -2.64 -2.04
N GLY A 25 5.04 -2.63 -0.71
CA GLY A 25 4.40 -3.73 0.00
C GLY A 25 2.96 -3.98 -0.46
N THR A 26 2.22 -2.93 -0.80
CA THR A 26 0.87 -3.05 -1.34
C THR A 26 0.87 -3.66 -2.75
N VAL A 27 1.76 -3.19 -3.63
CA VAL A 27 1.91 -3.76 -4.99
C VAL A 27 2.28 -5.23 -4.91
N GLU A 28 3.24 -5.59 -4.05
CA GLU A 28 3.64 -6.98 -3.80
C GLU A 28 2.50 -7.84 -3.26
N ALA A 29 1.69 -7.31 -2.33
CA ALA A 29 0.53 -8.04 -1.81
C ALA A 29 -0.52 -8.31 -2.89
N ILE A 30 -0.74 -7.36 -3.80
CA ILE A 30 -1.71 -7.51 -4.90
C ILE A 30 -1.18 -8.48 -5.96
N ILE A 31 0.05 -8.28 -6.46
CA ILE A 31 0.59 -9.10 -7.57
C ILE A 31 0.76 -10.58 -7.18
N ASN A 32 1.02 -10.86 -5.90
CA ASN A 32 1.16 -12.22 -5.39
C ASN A 32 -0.18 -12.81 -4.88
N HIS A 33 -1.28 -12.08 -4.95
CA HIS A 33 -2.56 -12.54 -4.43
C HIS A 33 -3.14 -13.64 -5.34
N PRO A 34 -3.58 -14.80 -4.81
CA PRO A 34 -4.02 -15.95 -5.61
C PRO A 34 -5.28 -15.71 -6.47
N LEU A 35 -5.99 -14.61 -6.24
CA LEU A 35 -7.15 -14.19 -7.02
C LEU A 35 -6.83 -13.18 -8.13
N ILE A 36 -5.58 -12.71 -8.22
CA ILE A 36 -5.14 -11.80 -9.28
C ILE A 36 -4.56 -12.62 -10.44
N PRO A 37 -5.10 -12.49 -11.66
CA PRO A 37 -4.53 -13.15 -12.83
C PRO A 37 -3.11 -12.65 -13.14
N ASN A 38 -2.24 -13.57 -13.60
CA ASN A 38 -0.83 -13.27 -13.87
C ASN A 38 -0.60 -12.31 -15.06
N ASP A 39 -1.61 -12.06 -15.88
CA ASP A 39 -1.56 -11.16 -17.04
C ASP A 39 -1.98 -9.72 -16.69
N ILE A 40 -2.31 -9.43 -15.42
CA ILE A 40 -2.62 -8.08 -14.96
C ILE A 40 -1.35 -7.38 -14.47
N ASN A 41 -1.11 -6.19 -15.01
CA ASN A 41 -0.03 -5.33 -14.54
C ASN A 41 -0.50 -4.48 -13.34
N VAL A 42 0.32 -4.42 -12.30
CA VAL A 42 0.08 -3.61 -11.10
C VAL A 42 1.26 -2.67 -10.94
N SER A 43 0.98 -1.36 -10.88
CA SER A 43 1.99 -0.31 -10.71
C SER A 43 1.65 0.58 -9.52
N GLY A 44 2.68 1.04 -8.82
CA GLY A 44 2.62 1.89 -7.64
C GLY A 44 3.16 3.29 -7.92
N PHE A 45 2.44 4.31 -7.43
CA PHE A 45 2.82 5.71 -7.57
C PHE A 45 2.66 6.44 -6.23
N ILE A 46 3.45 7.50 -6.05
CA ILE A 46 3.26 8.49 -5.00
C ILE A 46 2.81 9.79 -5.67
N ILE A 47 1.73 10.37 -5.15
CA ILE A 47 1.20 11.65 -5.62
C ILE A 47 1.65 12.79 -4.69
N ASP A 48 2.17 13.86 -5.28
CA ASP A 48 2.36 15.12 -4.57
C ASP A 48 0.97 15.78 -4.36
N SER A 49 0.59 15.96 -3.09
CA SER A 49 -0.73 16.49 -2.72
C SER A 49 -0.97 17.97 -3.08
N VAL A 50 0.09 18.73 -3.42
CA VAL A 50 0.03 20.15 -3.73
C VAL A 50 0.09 20.37 -5.25
N THR A 51 0.98 19.68 -5.95
CA THR A 51 1.22 19.85 -7.39
C THR A 51 0.47 18.84 -8.25
N GLY A 52 0.12 17.68 -7.68
CA GLY A 52 -0.47 16.54 -8.41
C GLY A 52 0.53 15.71 -9.21
N GLU A 53 1.84 15.99 -9.10
CA GLU A 53 2.88 15.20 -9.77
C GLU A 53 2.89 13.76 -9.27
N LEU A 54 3.08 12.81 -10.19
CA LEU A 54 3.15 11.38 -9.90
C LEU A 54 4.59 10.89 -10.01
N THR A 55 5.13 10.37 -8.91
CA THR A 55 6.41 9.67 -8.89
C THR A 55 6.17 8.17 -8.99
N PRO A 56 6.68 7.48 -10.01
CA PRO A 56 6.58 6.03 -10.12
C PRO A 56 7.46 5.35 -9.06
N VAL A 57 6.96 4.27 -8.48
CA VAL A 57 7.67 3.47 -7.47
C VAL A 57 7.90 2.03 -7.96
N GLN A 58 6.91 1.43 -8.64
CA GLN A 58 6.94 0.06 -9.18
C GLN A 58 5.99 -0.10 -10.36
#